data_AF-A0A0R3RN21-F1
#
_entry.id   AF-A0A0R3RN21-F1
#
_cell.length_a   1.000
_cell.length_b   1.000
_cell.length_c   1.000
_cell.angle_alpha   90.00
_cell.angle_beta   90.00
_cell.angle_gamma   90.00
#
_symmetry.space_group_name_H-M   'P 1'
#
loop_
_entity.id
_entity.type
_entity.pdbx_description
1 polymer ?
#
loop_
_entity_poly.entity_id
_entity_poly.type
_entity_poly.pdbx_seq_one_letter_code
_entity_poly.pdbx_strand_id
1 'polypeptide(L)'
;LLCYLEFEFLKTDQIISISGNFLCREYFVKSTNIGEQFFIFTTLAAWLIQKAIDSTFPFPQEFDEPNGTVANILDALRSKNIPITFAPNKLKMGAGEQCLYVLDKLADLALIAKQFAWIKADPVAEDDEETNVVADQSEIIAEEFDEDEQIDVAEDDDNEIVMDLKVMPSPRITDDKNQQPLDSILHSNTDVNSWKLEVERVAPHLKVTFEQDSKDWRMHLERIRSLQKTVAELLSTTKPHFKSISIELDKTMERIVNREKHFNSQLESVLSKFCLAKERMNEAKEKYKEISSGILERSQKLQRVSDELEQIKQQIDEKSLRNSDGVPMLRLKQALQKIESEILTMNVQISVIEQSLLQSQLKNRAAYNAYFQDLRV
;
A
#
# COMPACT_ATOMS: atom_id res chain seq x y z
N LEU A 1 -2.88 -23.26 -8.09
CA LEU A 1 -1.81 -24.09 -7.50
C LEU A 1 -0.97 -23.27 -6.53
N LEU A 2 -0.16 -22.30 -7.00
CA LEU A 2 0.54 -21.36 -6.11
C LEU A 2 -0.40 -20.63 -5.14
N CYS A 3 -1.53 -20.06 -5.58
CA CYS A 3 -2.48 -19.39 -4.67
C CYS A 3 -3.18 -20.32 -3.64
N TYR A 4 -3.27 -21.63 -3.91
CA TYR A 4 -3.89 -22.58 -2.97
C TYR A 4 -2.86 -23.04 -1.92
N LEU A 5 -1.61 -23.24 -2.37
CA LEU A 5 -0.47 -23.43 -1.49
C LEU A 5 -0.18 -22.17 -0.67
N GLU A 6 -0.39 -20.97 -1.23
CA GLU A 6 -0.30 -19.68 -0.54
C GLU A 6 -1.31 -19.60 0.62
N PHE A 7 -2.54 -20.09 0.43
CA PHE A 7 -3.56 -20.16 1.49
C PHE A 7 -3.21 -21.15 2.61
N GLU A 8 -2.62 -22.30 2.30
CA GLU A 8 -2.08 -23.23 3.31
C GLU A 8 -0.79 -22.73 3.97
N PHE A 9 0.03 -21.98 3.24
CA PHE A 9 1.25 -21.33 3.71
C PHE A 9 0.93 -20.17 4.67
N LEU A 10 -0.12 -19.41 4.39
CA LEU A 10 -0.69 -18.36 5.24
C LEU A 10 -1.25 -18.89 6.57
N LYS A 11 -1.64 -20.17 6.65
CA LYS A 11 -2.09 -20.81 7.91
C LYS A 11 -0.94 -21.20 8.84
N THR A 12 0.28 -21.31 8.34
CA THR A 12 1.48 -21.50 9.17
C THR A 12 2.05 -20.13 9.53
N ASP A 13 1.69 -19.65 10.73
CA ASP A 13 1.93 -18.34 11.35
C ASP A 13 3.39 -17.79 11.39
N GLN A 14 4.32 -18.25 10.55
CA GLN A 14 5.73 -17.87 10.67
C GLN A 14 6.29 -16.98 9.55
N ILE A 15 5.57 -16.75 8.44
CA ILE A 15 6.17 -16.03 7.28
C ILE A 15 5.45 -14.72 6.94
N ILE A 16 4.22 -14.51 7.42
CA ILE A 16 3.46 -13.27 7.18
C ILE A 16 4.14 -12.04 7.81
N SER A 17 4.99 -12.23 8.81
CA SER A 17 5.64 -11.11 9.51
C SER A 17 6.80 -10.47 8.74
N ILE A 18 7.37 -11.09 7.71
CA ILE A 18 8.66 -10.62 7.16
C ILE A 18 8.50 -9.72 5.92
N SER A 19 7.43 -9.84 5.12
CA SER A 19 7.32 -9.04 3.89
C SER A 19 5.96 -8.43 3.56
N GLY A 20 4.96 -8.49 4.44
CA GLY A 20 3.76 -7.61 4.42
C GLY A 20 2.92 -7.55 3.13
N ASN A 21 3.27 -8.31 2.08
CA ASN A 21 2.72 -8.23 0.74
C ASN A 21 2.30 -9.62 0.30
N PHE A 22 1.05 -9.75 -0.14
CA PHE A 22 0.54 -10.94 -0.83
C PHE A 22 1.42 -11.23 -2.06
N LEU A 23 1.83 -12.48 -2.28
CA LEU A 23 2.73 -12.84 -3.37
C LEU A 23 1.93 -12.85 -4.68
N CYS A 24 2.00 -11.77 -5.44
CA CYS A 24 1.39 -11.73 -6.78
C CYS A 24 1.93 -12.88 -7.65
N ARG A 25 1.06 -13.47 -8.51
CA ARG A 25 1.40 -14.60 -9.40
C ARG A 25 2.66 -14.38 -10.25
N GLU A 26 3.01 -13.13 -10.52
CA GLU A 26 4.13 -12.73 -11.38
C GLU A 26 5.43 -12.45 -10.59
N TYR A 27 5.41 -12.59 -9.26
CA TYR A 27 6.49 -12.13 -8.37
C TYR A 27 7.87 -12.74 -8.67
N PHE A 28 7.91 -14.02 -9.08
CA PHE A 28 9.15 -14.72 -9.45
C PHE A 28 9.48 -14.66 -10.95
N VAL A 29 8.65 -14.02 -11.77
CA VAL A 29 8.83 -13.94 -13.23
C VAL A 29 9.79 -12.81 -13.62
N LYS A 30 9.75 -11.68 -12.91
CA LYS A 30 10.62 -10.53 -13.14
C LYS A 30 11.52 -10.28 -11.92
N SER A 31 12.79 -10.01 -12.17
CA SER A 31 13.75 -9.65 -11.12
C SER A 31 13.52 -8.21 -10.69
N THR A 32 12.87 -7.99 -9.55
CA THR A 32 12.65 -6.65 -8.99
C THR A 32 13.68 -6.35 -7.92
N ASN A 33 13.81 -7.26 -6.95
CA ASN A 33 14.77 -7.17 -5.85
C ASN A 33 15.43 -8.53 -5.63
N ILE A 34 16.68 -8.68 -6.09
CA ILE A 34 17.39 -9.96 -6.11
C ILE A 34 17.58 -10.53 -4.70
N GLY A 35 17.88 -9.70 -3.70
CA GLY A 35 18.14 -10.15 -2.33
C GLY A 35 16.88 -10.65 -1.63
N GLU A 36 15.81 -9.87 -1.70
CA GLU A 36 14.52 -10.21 -1.10
C GLU A 36 13.85 -11.40 -1.82
N GLN A 37 13.90 -11.41 -3.16
CA GLN A 37 13.36 -12.53 -3.95
C GLN A 37 14.12 -13.83 -3.68
N PHE A 38 15.45 -13.75 -3.49
CA PHE A 38 16.26 -14.91 -3.10
C PHE A 38 15.89 -15.41 -1.71
N PHE A 39 15.71 -14.52 -0.73
CA PHE A 39 15.29 -14.89 0.62
C PHE A 39 13.90 -15.53 0.63
N ILE A 40 12.93 -14.96 -0.09
CA ILE A 40 11.58 -15.51 -0.19
C ILE A 40 11.59 -16.86 -0.93
N PHE A 41 12.34 -16.97 -2.03
CA PHE A 41 12.50 -18.22 -2.77
C PHE A 41 13.08 -19.34 -1.89
N THR A 42 14.16 -19.05 -1.17
CA THR A 42 14.83 -20.04 -0.31
C THR A 42 13.95 -20.44 0.87
N THR A 43 13.21 -19.49 1.46
CA THR A 43 12.25 -19.76 2.54
C THR A 43 11.08 -20.62 2.05
N LEU A 44 10.51 -20.31 0.89
CA LEU A 44 9.41 -21.07 0.30
C LEU A 44 9.86 -22.49 -0.10
N ALA A 45 11.04 -22.61 -0.70
CA ALA A 45 11.63 -23.91 -1.03
C ALA A 45 11.88 -24.75 0.24
N ALA A 46 12.43 -24.15 1.31
CA ALA A 46 12.63 -24.82 2.59
C ALA A 46 11.31 -25.31 3.21
N TRP A 47 10.26 -24.50 3.16
CA TRP A 47 8.93 -24.89 3.64
C TRP A 47 8.35 -26.06 2.82
N LEU A 48 8.46 -26.01 1.49
CA LEU A 48 8.01 -27.12 0.64
C LEU A 48 8.80 -28.40 0.91
N ILE A 49 10.12 -28.30 1.13
CA ILE A 49 10.97 -29.43 1.50
C ILE A 49 10.55 -30.01 2.85
N GLN A 50 10.24 -29.18 3.85
CA GLN A 50 9.74 -29.63 5.14
C GLN A 50 8.42 -30.39 5.03
N LYS A 51 7.53 -29.96 4.12
CA LYS A 51 6.25 -30.62 3.90
C LYS A 51 6.35 -31.90 3.07
N ALA A 52 7.32 -31.99 2.15
CA ALA A 52 7.41 -33.07 1.18
C ALA A 52 8.42 -34.17 1.53
N ILE A 53 9.53 -33.82 2.18
CA ILE A 53 10.71 -34.70 2.29
C ILE A 53 11.11 -34.90 3.75
N ASP A 54 11.56 -33.85 4.44
CA ASP A 54 12.17 -33.94 5.78
C ASP A 54 11.71 -32.81 6.70
N SER A 55 11.01 -33.16 7.79
CA SER A 55 10.50 -32.20 8.78
C SER A 55 11.59 -31.44 9.56
N THR A 56 12.87 -31.78 9.39
CA THR A 56 14.02 -31.20 10.10
C THR A 56 14.88 -30.28 9.24
N PHE A 57 14.44 -29.94 8.01
CA PHE A 57 15.21 -29.05 7.14
C PHE A 57 15.31 -27.63 7.76
N PRO A 58 16.50 -27.04 7.89
CA PRO A 58 16.66 -25.74 8.53
C PRO A 58 16.07 -24.62 7.67
N PHE A 59 15.31 -23.70 8.30
CA PHE A 59 14.86 -22.49 7.64
C PHE A 59 16.05 -21.55 7.38
N PRO A 60 16.28 -21.12 6.14
CA PRO A 60 17.34 -20.18 5.82
C PRO A 60 17.10 -18.83 6.50
N GLN A 61 18.12 -18.28 7.16
CA GLN A 61 18.12 -16.93 7.71
C GLN A 61 18.66 -15.92 6.68
N GLU A 62 18.31 -14.64 6.84
CA GLU A 62 18.71 -13.55 5.91
C GLU A 62 20.25 -13.41 5.76
N PHE A 63 21.02 -13.97 6.69
CA PHE A 63 22.50 -13.93 6.71
C PHE A 63 23.17 -15.25 6.31
N ASP A 64 22.41 -16.28 5.91
CA ASP A 64 23.01 -17.55 5.51
C ASP A 64 23.73 -17.45 4.17
N GLU A 65 24.83 -18.20 4.02
CA GLU A 65 25.61 -18.18 2.79
C GLU A 65 24.75 -18.67 1.59
N PRO A 66 24.56 -17.84 0.55
CA PRO A 66 23.61 -18.13 -0.53
C PRO A 66 23.98 -19.40 -1.32
N ASN A 67 25.27 -19.74 -1.35
CA ASN A 67 25.76 -20.99 -1.97
C ASN A 67 25.37 -22.23 -1.16
N GLY A 68 25.51 -22.16 0.16
CA GLY A 68 25.22 -23.28 1.06
C GLY A 68 23.74 -23.63 1.05
N THR A 69 22.88 -22.61 1.14
CA THR A 69 21.43 -22.79 1.10
C THR A 69 20.95 -23.37 -0.23
N VAL A 70 21.48 -22.88 -1.36
CA VAL A 70 21.16 -23.43 -2.68
C VAL A 70 21.67 -24.87 -2.81
N ALA A 71 22.87 -25.18 -2.33
CA ALA A 71 23.40 -26.54 -2.35
C ALA A 71 22.51 -27.51 -1.56
N ASN A 72 22.09 -27.11 -0.36
CA ASN A 72 21.19 -27.90 0.50
C ASN A 72 19.82 -28.16 -0.17
N ILE A 73 19.24 -27.15 -0.82
CA ILE A 73 17.99 -27.28 -1.59
C ILE A 73 18.18 -28.24 -2.78
N LEU A 74 19.30 -28.14 -3.50
CA LEU A 74 19.59 -29.01 -4.64
C LEU A 74 19.90 -30.46 -4.21
N ASP A 75 20.51 -30.67 -3.05
CA ASP A 75 20.75 -32.00 -2.50
C ASP A 75 19.43 -32.65 -2.04
N ALA A 76 18.51 -31.87 -1.44
CA ALA A 76 17.16 -32.32 -1.13
C ALA A 76 16.38 -32.75 -2.40
N LEU A 77 16.53 -32.00 -3.51
CA LEU A 77 15.94 -32.37 -4.81
C LEU A 77 16.57 -33.64 -5.43
N ARG A 78 17.89 -33.82 -5.31
CA ARG A 78 18.58 -35.03 -5.79
C ARG A 78 18.13 -36.27 -5.05
N SER A 79 17.84 -36.17 -3.74
CA SER A 79 17.34 -37.30 -2.94
C SER A 79 16.03 -37.91 -3.49
N LYS A 80 15.23 -37.14 -4.24
CA LYS A 80 13.95 -37.57 -4.84
C LYS A 80 14.03 -37.78 -6.37
N ASN A 81 15.24 -37.89 -6.94
CA ASN A 81 15.48 -38.15 -8.37
C ASN A 81 14.88 -37.10 -9.33
N ILE A 82 14.84 -35.81 -8.95
CA ILE A 82 14.48 -34.74 -9.90
C ILE A 82 15.71 -34.35 -10.73
N PRO A 83 15.65 -34.34 -12.08
CA PRO A 83 16.78 -33.96 -12.91
C PRO A 83 17.05 -32.45 -12.84
N ILE A 84 18.17 -32.07 -12.25
CA ILE A 84 18.64 -30.68 -12.20
C ILE A 84 19.58 -30.45 -13.38
N THR A 85 19.16 -29.65 -14.37
CA THR A 85 19.91 -29.39 -15.61
C THR A 85 20.61 -28.04 -15.64
N PHE A 86 20.62 -27.30 -14.53
CA PHE A 86 21.11 -25.92 -14.45
C PHE A 86 22.14 -25.71 -13.33
N ALA A 87 23.02 -24.72 -13.55
CA ALA A 87 24.07 -24.38 -12.60
C ALA A 87 23.51 -23.67 -11.34
N PRO A 88 24.04 -23.94 -10.13
CA PRO A 88 23.59 -23.33 -8.87
C PRO A 88 23.58 -21.80 -8.86
N ASN A 89 24.45 -21.17 -9.66
CA ASN A 89 24.53 -19.71 -9.78
C ASN A 89 23.24 -19.07 -10.33
N LYS A 90 22.43 -19.81 -11.09
CA LYS A 90 21.19 -19.29 -11.66
C LYS A 90 20.08 -19.16 -10.62
N LEU A 91 20.12 -19.92 -9.51
CA LEU A 91 19.14 -19.78 -8.43
C LEU A 91 19.40 -18.57 -7.54
N LYS A 92 20.63 -18.03 -7.55
CA LYS A 92 21.00 -16.84 -6.76
C LYS A 92 20.26 -15.58 -7.19
N MET A 93 19.75 -15.55 -8.41
CA MET A 93 19.01 -14.41 -8.92
C MET A 93 17.64 -14.26 -8.25
N GLY A 94 17.16 -15.28 -7.52
CA GLY A 94 15.88 -15.23 -6.79
C GLY A 94 14.63 -15.22 -7.67
N ALA A 95 14.77 -14.90 -8.95
CA ALA A 95 13.71 -14.85 -9.94
C ALA A 95 14.17 -15.47 -11.28
N GLY A 96 13.22 -16.07 -11.99
CA GLY A 96 13.44 -16.69 -13.30
C GLY A 96 12.92 -18.12 -13.40
N GLU A 97 12.97 -18.65 -14.63
CA GLU A 97 12.44 -19.97 -15.00
C GLU A 97 13.02 -21.11 -14.14
N GLN A 98 14.30 -21.02 -13.77
CA GLN A 98 14.98 -22.06 -12.99
C GLN A 98 14.48 -22.12 -11.53
N CYS A 99 14.22 -20.95 -10.92
CA CYS A 99 13.62 -20.89 -9.59
C CYS A 99 12.17 -21.39 -9.62
N LEU A 100 11.39 -21.00 -10.64
CA LEU A 100 10.02 -21.47 -10.83
C LEU A 100 9.95 -22.99 -11.05
N TYR A 101 10.85 -23.55 -11.84
CA TYR A 101 10.93 -24.99 -12.07
C TYR A 101 11.17 -25.77 -10.77
N VAL A 102 12.07 -25.27 -9.92
CA VAL A 102 12.32 -25.86 -8.59
C VAL A 102 11.08 -25.79 -7.72
N LEU A 103 10.43 -24.63 -7.64
CA LEU A 103 9.22 -24.47 -6.82
C LEU A 103 8.06 -25.32 -7.33
N ASP A 104 7.88 -25.43 -8.64
CA ASP A 104 6.85 -26.27 -9.27
C ASP A 104 7.04 -27.75 -8.91
N LYS A 105 8.26 -28.26 -9.05
CA LYS A 105 8.56 -29.66 -8.72
C LYS A 105 8.49 -29.94 -7.23
N LEU A 106 8.91 -29.00 -6.38
CA LEU A 106 8.74 -29.12 -4.93
C LEU A 106 7.27 -29.05 -4.52
N ALA A 107 6.46 -28.23 -5.19
CA ALA A 107 5.02 -28.14 -4.97
C ALA A 107 4.31 -29.43 -5.38
N ASP A 108 4.64 -30.00 -6.54
CA ASP A 108 4.14 -31.30 -6.99
C ASP A 108 4.45 -32.39 -5.95
N LEU A 109 5.69 -32.45 -5.46
CA LEU A 109 6.09 -33.40 -4.42
C LEU A 109 5.36 -33.17 -3.09
N ALA A 110 5.17 -31.91 -2.68
CA ALA A 110 4.43 -31.58 -1.46
C ALA A 110 2.96 -31.98 -1.55
N LEU A 111 2.33 -31.83 -2.72
CA LEU A 111 0.96 -32.24 -2.96
C LEU A 111 0.79 -33.76 -2.99
N ILE A 112 1.76 -34.47 -3.56
CA ILE A 112 1.81 -35.95 -3.51
C ILE A 112 1.96 -36.42 -2.07
N ALA A 113 2.86 -35.82 -1.28
CA ALA A 113 3.07 -36.18 0.12
C ALA A 113 1.83 -35.93 0.99
N LYS A 114 1.07 -34.87 0.72
CA LYS A 114 -0.19 -34.55 1.41
C LYS A 114 -1.41 -35.35 0.91
N GLN A 115 -1.27 -36.19 -0.11
CA GLN A 115 -2.38 -36.89 -0.78
C GLN A 115 -3.53 -35.92 -1.13
N PHE A 116 -3.19 -34.77 -1.70
CA PHE A 116 -4.18 -33.74 -1.98
C PHE A 116 -5.19 -34.21 -3.03
N ALA A 117 -6.44 -34.41 -2.61
CA ALA A 117 -7.55 -34.65 -3.52
C ALA A 117 -8.10 -33.30 -3.99
N TRP A 118 -8.33 -33.16 -5.31
CA TRP A 118 -9.07 -32.03 -5.84
C TRP A 118 -10.50 -32.08 -5.34
N ILE A 119 -10.78 -31.36 -4.26
CA ILE A 119 -12.14 -31.12 -3.80
C ILE A 119 -12.73 -30.09 -4.76
N LYS A 120 -13.65 -30.54 -5.63
CA LYS A 120 -14.55 -29.63 -6.34
C LYS A 120 -15.36 -28.92 -5.27
N ALA A 121 -15.23 -27.60 -5.18
CA ALA A 121 -15.97 -26.82 -4.21
C ALA A 121 -17.47 -27.10 -4.38
N ASP A 122 -18.10 -27.68 -3.35
CA ASP A 122 -19.55 -27.74 -3.29
C ASP A 122 -20.07 -26.31 -3.20
N PRO A 123 -21.05 -25.91 -4.03
CA PRO A 123 -21.73 -24.65 -3.85
C PRO A 123 -22.39 -24.70 -2.47
N VAL A 124 -22.01 -23.77 -1.60
CA VAL A 124 -22.71 -23.57 -0.32
C VAL A 124 -24.16 -23.27 -0.68
N ALA A 125 -25.09 -24.13 -0.26
CA ALA A 125 -26.51 -23.86 -0.37
C ALA A 125 -26.79 -22.62 0.50
N GLU A 126 -27.20 -21.53 -0.12
CA GLU A 126 -27.74 -20.37 0.58
C GLU A 126 -29.06 -20.82 1.23
N ASP A 127 -29.20 -20.64 2.55
CA ASP A 127 -30.45 -20.90 3.26
C ASP A 127 -31.55 -19.97 2.70
N ASP A 128 -32.50 -20.56 1.98
CA ASP A 128 -33.63 -19.92 1.28
C ASP A 128 -34.72 -19.29 2.21
N GLU A 129 -34.38 -18.84 3.43
CA GLU A 129 -35.37 -18.25 4.35
C GLU A 129 -35.48 -16.70 4.27
N GLU A 130 -34.54 -15.99 3.65
CA GLU A 130 -34.56 -14.52 3.59
C GLU A 130 -35.24 -13.91 2.34
N THR A 131 -35.76 -14.73 1.42
CA THR A 131 -36.38 -14.23 0.17
C THR A 131 -37.76 -13.59 0.35
N ASN A 132 -38.38 -13.66 1.54
CA ASN A 132 -39.77 -13.24 1.73
C ASN A 132 -39.99 -11.81 2.27
N VAL A 133 -38.93 -10.99 2.41
CA VAL A 133 -39.03 -9.62 2.96
C VAL A 133 -38.79 -8.48 1.95
N VAL A 134 -38.49 -8.76 0.68
CA VAL A 134 -38.09 -7.71 -0.29
C VAL A 134 -39.18 -7.35 -1.31
N ALA A 135 -40.38 -7.91 -1.21
CA ALA A 135 -41.44 -7.66 -2.18
C ALA A 135 -42.17 -6.31 -2.01
N ASP A 136 -42.01 -5.61 -0.88
CA ASP A 136 -42.93 -4.51 -0.48
C ASP A 136 -42.31 -3.10 -0.45
N GLN A 137 -41.19 -2.86 -1.15
CA GLN A 137 -40.56 -1.52 -1.20
C GLN A 137 -40.11 -1.06 -2.60
N SER A 138 -40.81 -1.49 -3.65
CA SER A 138 -40.64 -0.89 -4.99
C SER A 138 -41.75 0.13 -5.27
N GLU A 139 -41.69 1.29 -4.59
CA GLU A 139 -42.34 2.51 -5.07
C GLU A 139 -41.33 3.26 -5.96
N ILE A 140 -41.59 3.23 -7.26
CA ILE A 140 -40.81 3.92 -8.29
C ILE A 140 -41.30 5.38 -8.33
N ILE A 141 -40.51 6.31 -7.83
CA ILE A 141 -40.71 7.74 -8.08
C ILE A 141 -40.14 8.04 -9.46
N ALA A 142 -41.04 8.26 -10.42
CA ALA A 142 -40.72 8.79 -11.73
C ALA A 142 -40.46 10.30 -11.61
N GLU A 143 -39.20 10.69 -11.50
CA GLU A 143 -38.76 12.07 -11.72
C GLU A 143 -38.05 12.15 -13.08
N GLU A 144 -38.77 12.77 -14.02
CA GLU A 144 -38.30 13.74 -15.00
C GLU A 144 -37.06 13.37 -15.83
N PHE A 145 -37.34 12.83 -17.02
CA PHE A 145 -36.42 12.70 -18.14
C PHE A 145 -36.29 14.08 -18.80
N ASP A 146 -35.19 14.80 -18.55
CA ASP A 146 -34.85 16.06 -19.24
C ASP A 146 -34.65 15.80 -20.74
N GLU A 147 -35.52 16.37 -21.57
CA GLU A 147 -35.58 16.24 -23.04
C GLU A 147 -34.73 17.28 -23.81
N ASP A 148 -33.67 17.85 -23.21
CA ASP A 148 -32.84 18.87 -23.86
C ASP A 148 -31.35 18.52 -23.84
N GLU A 149 -30.95 17.48 -24.57
CA GLU A 149 -29.57 17.33 -25.07
C GLU A 149 -29.56 17.31 -26.60
N GLN A 150 -29.29 18.49 -27.13
CA GLN A 150 -29.05 18.84 -28.52
C GLN A 150 -27.90 17.99 -29.11
N ILE A 151 -28.24 17.01 -29.95
CA ILE A 151 -27.28 16.29 -30.79
C ILE A 151 -27.10 17.10 -32.08
N ASP A 152 -25.98 17.81 -32.19
CA ASP A 152 -25.51 18.41 -33.44
C ASP A 152 -25.22 17.31 -34.46
N VAL A 153 -26.11 17.20 -35.46
CA VAL A 153 -25.90 16.35 -36.64
C VAL A 153 -25.01 17.14 -37.59
N ALA A 154 -23.73 16.79 -37.63
CA ALA A 154 -22.81 17.29 -38.65
C ALA A 154 -23.27 16.82 -40.05
N GLU A 155 -23.36 17.78 -40.97
CA GLU A 155 -23.57 17.58 -42.40
C GLU A 155 -22.48 16.65 -42.95
N ASP A 156 -22.87 15.48 -43.47
CA ASP A 156 -21.99 14.63 -44.28
C ASP A 156 -22.27 14.93 -45.76
N ASP A 157 -21.17 15.22 -46.45
CA ASP A 157 -21.05 15.80 -47.78
C ASP A 157 -21.39 14.76 -48.86
N ASP A 158 -22.56 14.94 -49.49
CA ASP A 158 -23.03 14.17 -50.64
C ASP A 158 -22.10 14.39 -51.85
N ASN A 159 -21.03 13.60 -51.94
CA ASN A 159 -20.19 13.52 -53.14
C ASN A 159 -20.89 12.67 -54.23
N GLU A 160 -21.93 13.24 -54.83
CA GLU A 160 -22.58 12.75 -56.05
C GLU A 160 -21.65 13.01 -57.25
N ILE A 161 -20.93 11.98 -57.70
CA ILE A 161 -20.18 12.02 -58.96
C ILE A 161 -21.18 11.94 -60.12
N VAL A 162 -21.69 13.09 -60.52
CA VAL A 162 -22.48 13.29 -61.73
C VAL A 162 -21.52 13.23 -62.94
N MET A 163 -21.42 12.07 -63.60
CA MET A 163 -20.75 12.00 -64.91
C MET A 163 -21.62 12.65 -65.98
N ASP A 164 -21.30 13.89 -66.33
CA ASP A 164 -21.92 14.67 -67.40
C ASP A 164 -21.62 14.07 -68.78
N LEU A 165 -22.60 13.33 -69.32
CA LEU A 165 -22.56 12.66 -70.62
C LEU A 165 -22.82 13.64 -71.78
N LYS A 166 -22.13 14.79 -71.80
CA LYS A 166 -22.22 15.79 -72.89
C LYS A 166 -20.89 16.28 -73.44
N VAL A 167 -19.76 15.79 -72.95
CA VAL A 167 -18.44 16.07 -73.56
C VAL A 167 -17.98 14.86 -74.35
N MET A 168 -18.73 14.52 -75.40
CA MET A 168 -18.17 13.76 -76.52
C MET A 168 -17.92 14.76 -77.66
N PRO A 169 -16.67 14.96 -78.11
CA PRO A 169 -16.41 15.80 -79.27
C PRO A 169 -16.98 15.10 -80.50
N SER A 170 -18.14 15.55 -80.95
CA SER A 170 -18.60 15.28 -82.30
C SER A 170 -17.67 16.03 -83.26
N PRO A 171 -16.93 15.37 -84.15
CA PRO A 171 -16.18 16.08 -85.17
C PRO A 171 -17.17 16.57 -86.22
N ARG A 172 -17.80 17.72 -85.95
CA ARG A 172 -18.32 18.59 -87.01
C ARG A 172 -17.12 19.24 -87.68
N ILE A 173 -16.63 18.59 -88.73
CA ILE A 173 -15.84 19.27 -89.75
C ILE A 173 -16.86 20.04 -90.61
N THR A 174 -17.06 21.30 -90.25
CA THR A 174 -17.42 22.32 -91.23
C THR A 174 -16.13 22.71 -91.92
N ASP A 175 -15.91 22.19 -93.13
CA ASP A 175 -15.19 22.95 -94.14
C ASP A 175 -15.71 22.61 -95.53
N ASP A 176 -16.01 23.69 -96.21
CA ASP A 176 -16.69 23.82 -97.48
C ASP A 176 -15.73 23.51 -98.64
N LYS A 177 -16.28 23.13 -99.80
CA LYS A 177 -15.60 22.91 -101.10
C LYS A 177 -14.98 21.53 -101.37
N ASN A 178 -15.84 20.52 -101.56
CA ASN A 178 -15.76 19.59 -102.70
C ASN A 178 -17.02 18.72 -102.71
N GLN A 179 -18.13 19.26 -103.19
CA GLN A 179 -19.26 18.45 -103.65
C GLN A 179 -18.86 17.85 -105.00
N GLN A 180 -18.01 16.81 -104.98
CA GLN A 180 -18.14 15.78 -106.01
C GLN A 180 -19.46 15.06 -105.71
N PRO A 181 -20.31 14.80 -106.72
CA PRO A 181 -21.57 14.11 -106.49
C PRO A 181 -21.29 12.78 -105.78
N LEU A 182 -21.97 12.55 -104.65
CA LEU A 182 -21.92 11.31 -103.86
C LEU A 182 -22.20 10.06 -104.72
N ASP A 183 -22.77 10.24 -105.92
CA ASP A 183 -22.97 9.22 -106.94
C ASP A 183 -21.67 8.63 -107.50
N SER A 184 -20.54 9.33 -107.41
CA SER A 184 -19.23 8.78 -107.83
C SER A 184 -18.60 7.85 -106.77
N ILE A 185 -19.07 7.86 -105.52
CA ILE A 185 -18.61 6.97 -104.43
C ILE A 185 -19.51 5.73 -104.32
N LEU A 186 -20.73 5.78 -104.89
CA LEU A 186 -21.70 4.68 -104.92
C LEU A 186 -21.43 3.63 -106.01
N HIS A 187 -20.56 3.91 -106.97
CA HIS A 187 -20.07 2.90 -107.89
C HIS A 187 -18.73 2.36 -107.42
N SER A 188 -18.81 1.28 -106.65
CA SER A 188 -17.69 0.42 -106.34
C SER A 188 -17.08 -0.11 -107.64
N ASN A 189 -16.01 0.52 -108.14
CA ASN A 189 -15.20 -0.04 -109.23
C ASN A 189 -14.27 -1.15 -108.72
N THR A 190 -14.79 -1.95 -107.79
CA THR A 190 -14.09 -3.04 -107.12
C THR A 190 -14.53 -4.33 -107.78
N ASP A 191 -13.58 -5.01 -108.42
CA ASP A 191 -13.79 -6.30 -109.07
C ASP A 191 -14.34 -7.31 -108.06
N VAL A 192 -15.45 -7.99 -108.43
CA VAL A 192 -16.16 -8.94 -107.56
C VAL A 192 -15.22 -10.03 -107.04
N ASN A 193 -14.24 -10.43 -107.86
CA ASN A 193 -13.25 -11.43 -107.47
C ASN A 193 -12.25 -10.89 -106.45
N SER A 194 -11.79 -9.64 -106.62
CA SER A 194 -10.91 -8.97 -105.65
C SER A 194 -11.58 -8.77 -104.29
N TRP A 195 -12.88 -8.42 -104.29
CA TRP A 195 -13.66 -8.28 -103.07
C TRP A 195 -13.91 -9.63 -102.41
N LYS A 196 -14.20 -10.67 -103.19
CA LYS A 196 -14.40 -12.02 -102.67
C LYS A 196 -13.12 -12.59 -102.05
N LEU A 197 -11.96 -12.36 -102.68
CA LEU A 197 -10.66 -12.75 -102.11
C LEU A 197 -10.35 -11.99 -100.81
N GLU A 198 -10.73 -10.71 -100.74
CA GLU A 198 -10.60 -9.91 -99.52
C GLU A 198 -11.50 -10.44 -98.40
N VAL A 199 -12.75 -10.78 -98.74
CA VAL A 199 -13.70 -11.38 -97.80
C VAL A 199 -13.21 -12.76 -97.35
N GLU A 200 -12.69 -13.61 -98.24
CA GLU A 200 -12.12 -14.91 -97.86
C GLU A 200 -10.84 -14.77 -97.01
N ARG A 201 -10.06 -13.70 -97.22
CA ARG A 201 -8.89 -13.38 -96.39
C ARG A 201 -9.28 -12.86 -95.00
N VAL A 202 -10.30 -12.02 -94.90
CA VAL A 202 -10.72 -11.37 -93.65
C VAL A 202 -11.74 -12.22 -92.87
N ALA A 203 -12.47 -13.13 -93.53
CA ALA A 203 -13.40 -14.07 -92.89
C ALA A 203 -12.80 -14.88 -91.74
N PRO A 204 -11.58 -15.48 -91.85
CA PRO A 204 -10.96 -16.16 -90.73
C PRO A 204 -10.51 -15.20 -89.61
N HIS A 205 -10.24 -13.92 -89.92
CA HIS A 205 -9.91 -12.89 -88.93
C HIS A 205 -11.15 -12.30 -88.23
N LEU A 206 -12.32 -12.36 -88.87
CA LEU A 206 -13.63 -12.00 -88.31
C LEU A 206 -14.32 -13.16 -87.59
N LYS A 207 -13.82 -14.39 -87.78
CA LYS A 207 -14.21 -15.53 -86.98
C LYS A 207 -13.60 -15.33 -85.60
N VAL A 208 -14.28 -14.53 -84.78
CA VAL A 208 -14.03 -14.37 -83.36
C VAL A 208 -14.24 -15.74 -82.74
N THR A 209 -13.18 -16.53 -82.70
CA THR A 209 -13.11 -17.70 -81.84
C THR A 209 -13.17 -17.13 -80.44
N PHE A 210 -14.29 -17.34 -79.75
CA PHE A 210 -14.33 -17.29 -78.30
C PHE A 210 -13.42 -18.41 -77.79
N GLU A 211 -12.10 -18.22 -77.91
CA GLU A 211 -11.18 -18.88 -77.01
C GLU A 211 -11.66 -18.45 -75.62
N GLN A 212 -11.93 -19.44 -74.76
CA GLN A 212 -12.21 -19.25 -73.34
C GLN A 212 -10.94 -18.69 -72.70
N ASP A 213 -10.62 -17.45 -73.04
CA ASP A 213 -9.43 -16.81 -72.58
C ASP A 213 -9.70 -16.43 -71.13
N SER A 214 -8.72 -16.70 -70.26
CA SER A 214 -8.74 -16.40 -68.82
C SER A 214 -9.00 -14.93 -68.45
N LYS A 215 -9.26 -14.08 -69.46
CA LYS A 215 -9.58 -12.66 -69.42
C LYS A 215 -11.05 -12.35 -69.71
N ASP A 216 -11.92 -13.35 -69.69
CA ASP A 216 -13.37 -13.12 -69.70
C ASP A 216 -13.77 -12.37 -68.42
N TRP A 217 -13.93 -11.05 -68.53
CA TRP A 217 -14.48 -10.20 -67.47
C TRP A 217 -15.82 -10.73 -66.94
N ARG A 218 -16.55 -11.51 -67.75
CA ARG A 218 -17.76 -12.22 -67.35
C ARG A 218 -17.49 -13.32 -66.33
N MET A 219 -16.42 -14.11 -66.48
CA MET A 219 -16.00 -15.10 -65.47
C MET A 219 -15.54 -14.40 -64.19
N HIS A 220 -14.82 -13.28 -64.29
CA HIS A 220 -14.45 -12.48 -63.12
C HIS A 220 -15.67 -11.89 -62.40
N LEU A 221 -16.65 -11.38 -63.15
CA LEU A 221 -17.89 -10.84 -62.59
C LEU A 221 -18.73 -11.93 -61.91
N GLU A 222 -18.81 -13.12 -62.50
CA GLU A 222 -19.50 -14.24 -61.88
C GLU A 222 -18.75 -14.75 -60.64
N ARG A 223 -17.41 -14.76 -60.67
CA ARG A 223 -16.58 -15.05 -59.49
C ARG A 223 -16.81 -14.02 -58.38
N ILE A 224 -16.87 -12.73 -58.70
CA ILE A 224 -17.15 -11.67 -57.72
C ILE A 224 -18.55 -11.83 -57.12
N ARG A 225 -19.56 -12.14 -57.94
CA ARG A 225 -20.93 -12.43 -57.44
C ARG A 225 -20.97 -13.65 -56.53
N SER A 226 -20.24 -14.72 -56.88
CA SER A 226 -20.13 -15.90 -56.03
C SER A 226 -19.43 -15.58 -54.70
N LEU A 227 -18.34 -14.81 -54.73
CA LEU A 227 -17.63 -14.35 -53.54
C LEU A 227 -18.53 -13.46 -52.68
N GLN A 228 -19.27 -12.53 -53.28
CA GLN A 228 -20.23 -11.69 -52.57
C GLN A 228 -21.31 -12.52 -51.86
N LYS A 229 -21.84 -13.56 -52.52
CA LYS A 229 -22.76 -14.50 -51.87
C LYS A 229 -22.11 -15.23 -50.70
N THR A 230 -20.90 -15.75 -50.88
CA THR A 230 -20.17 -16.42 -49.79
C THR A 230 -19.85 -15.47 -48.63
N VAL A 231 -19.50 -14.22 -48.91
CA VAL A 231 -19.26 -13.19 -47.89
C VAL A 231 -20.55 -12.83 -47.18
N ALA A 232 -21.67 -12.70 -47.89
CA ALA A 232 -22.97 -12.44 -47.29
C ALA A 232 -23.42 -13.59 -46.37
N GLU A 233 -23.15 -14.84 -46.76
CA GLU A 233 -23.44 -16.03 -45.95
C GLU A 233 -22.50 -16.14 -44.72
N LEU A 234 -21.21 -15.86 -44.89
CA LEU A 234 -20.27 -15.78 -43.76
C LEU A 234 -20.61 -14.62 -42.81
N LEU A 235 -21.07 -13.49 -43.34
CA LEU A 235 -21.46 -12.33 -42.53
C LEU A 235 -22.79 -12.59 -41.80
N SER A 236 -23.75 -13.26 -42.46
CA SER A 236 -25.03 -13.63 -41.82
C SER A 236 -24.84 -14.68 -40.71
N THR A 237 -23.86 -15.57 -40.84
CA THR A 237 -23.50 -16.56 -39.81
C THR A 237 -22.65 -15.96 -38.69
N THR A 238 -21.71 -15.05 -38.98
CA THR A 238 -20.80 -14.51 -37.95
C THR A 238 -21.43 -13.37 -37.15
N LYS A 239 -22.29 -12.53 -37.76
CA LYS A 239 -22.99 -11.43 -37.08
C LYS A 239 -23.79 -11.86 -35.84
N PRO A 240 -24.57 -12.96 -35.83
CA PRO A 240 -25.26 -13.41 -34.62
C PRO A 240 -24.29 -13.92 -33.55
N HIS A 241 -23.15 -14.52 -33.92
CA HIS A 241 -22.12 -14.91 -32.95
C HIS A 241 -21.53 -13.68 -32.24
N PHE A 242 -21.18 -12.63 -32.99
CA PHE A 242 -20.72 -11.36 -32.38
C PHE A 242 -21.79 -10.71 -31.50
N LYS A 243 -23.06 -10.73 -31.92
CA LYS A 243 -24.16 -10.23 -31.09
C LYS A 243 -24.33 -11.06 -29.81
N SER A 244 -24.21 -12.38 -29.88
CA SER A 244 -24.28 -13.25 -28.70
C SER A 244 -23.16 -12.92 -27.73
N ILE A 245 -21.93 -12.78 -28.22
CA ILE A 245 -20.77 -12.41 -27.40
C ILE A 245 -20.97 -11.02 -26.78
N SER A 246 -21.47 -10.04 -27.53
CA SER A 246 -21.77 -8.71 -26.98
C SER A 246 -22.78 -8.80 -25.83
N ILE A 247 -23.89 -9.52 -26.03
CA ILE A 247 -24.92 -9.69 -25.00
C ILE A 247 -24.38 -10.46 -23.78
N GLU A 248 -23.54 -11.47 -24.00
CA GLU A 248 -22.88 -12.19 -22.91
C GLU A 248 -21.92 -11.28 -22.14
N LEU A 249 -21.16 -10.44 -22.85
CA LEU A 249 -20.26 -9.47 -22.25
C LEU A 249 -21.04 -8.45 -21.43
N ASP A 250 -22.12 -7.88 -21.97
CA ASP A 250 -23.00 -6.94 -21.26
C ASP A 250 -23.58 -7.57 -19.98
N LYS A 251 -24.08 -8.81 -20.07
CA LYS A 251 -24.56 -9.55 -18.89
C LYS A 251 -23.45 -9.80 -17.86
N THR A 252 -22.23 -10.09 -18.29
CA THR A 252 -21.11 -10.26 -17.36
C THR A 252 -20.71 -8.93 -16.73
N MET A 253 -20.77 -7.83 -17.48
CA MET A 253 -20.50 -6.48 -16.98
C MET A 253 -21.53 -6.07 -15.93
N GLU A 254 -22.82 -6.25 -16.21
CA GLU A 254 -23.90 -5.99 -15.24
C GLU A 254 -23.71 -6.83 -13.97
N ARG A 255 -23.30 -8.10 -14.10
CA ARG A 255 -23.01 -8.96 -12.96
C ARG A 255 -21.82 -8.46 -12.15
N ILE A 256 -20.76 -7.98 -12.80
CA ILE A 256 -19.61 -7.38 -12.13
C ILE A 256 -20.04 -6.13 -11.39
N VAL A 257 -20.75 -5.20 -12.03
CA VAL A 257 -21.25 -3.96 -11.41
C VAL A 257 -22.14 -4.25 -10.21
N ASN A 258 -23.06 -5.22 -10.31
CA ASN A 258 -23.90 -5.61 -9.19
C ASN A 258 -23.10 -6.21 -8.03
N ARG A 259 -22.07 -7.01 -8.35
CA ARG A 259 -21.20 -7.61 -7.34
C ARG A 259 -20.27 -6.57 -6.69
N GLU A 260 -19.80 -5.59 -7.45
CA GLU A 260 -19.06 -4.43 -6.92
C GLU A 260 -19.93 -3.60 -6.00
N LYS A 261 -21.17 -3.28 -6.40
CA LYS A 261 -22.12 -2.56 -5.55
C LYS A 261 -22.40 -3.31 -4.25
N HIS A 262 -22.61 -4.62 -4.33
CA HIS A 262 -22.81 -5.46 -3.15
C HIS A 262 -21.57 -5.48 -2.25
N PHE A 263 -20.38 -5.67 -2.82
CA PHE A 263 -19.12 -5.67 -2.08
C PHE A 263 -18.84 -4.31 -1.42
N ASN A 264 -19.11 -3.21 -2.12
CA ASN A 264 -18.98 -1.86 -1.58
C ASN A 264 -19.94 -1.63 -0.41
N SER A 265 -21.20 -2.08 -0.52
CA SER A 265 -22.16 -1.99 0.59
C SER A 265 -21.70 -2.79 1.82
N GLN A 266 -21.15 -4.00 1.63
CA GLN A 266 -20.57 -4.78 2.73
C GLN A 266 -19.35 -4.07 3.36
N LEU A 267 -18.44 -3.55 2.53
CA LEU A 267 -17.26 -2.83 2.98
C LEU A 267 -17.62 -1.54 3.73
N GLU A 268 -18.65 -0.82 3.30
CA GLU A 268 -19.06 0.43 3.92
C GLU A 268 -19.51 0.24 5.38
N SER A 269 -20.22 -0.86 5.67
CA SER A 269 -20.55 -1.25 7.05
C SER A 269 -19.29 -1.51 7.89
N VAL A 270 -18.31 -2.22 7.33
CA VAL A 270 -17.05 -2.55 8.03
C VAL A 270 -16.19 -1.31 8.22
N LEU A 271 -16.09 -0.44 7.21
CA LEU A 271 -15.37 0.83 7.27
C LEU A 271 -15.98 1.77 8.30
N SER A 272 -17.31 1.85 8.37
CA SER A 272 -18.01 2.62 9.41
C SER A 272 -17.67 2.11 10.81
N LYS A 273 -17.72 0.78 11.03
CA LYS A 273 -17.31 0.16 12.30
C LYS A 273 -15.83 0.45 12.63
N PHE A 274 -14.94 0.39 11.64
CA PHE A 274 -13.53 0.71 11.81
C PHE A 274 -13.30 2.18 12.17
N CYS A 275 -13.98 3.11 11.50
CA CYS A 275 -13.93 4.53 11.81
C CYS A 275 -14.41 4.81 13.24
N LEU A 276 -15.54 4.23 13.66
CA LEU A 276 -16.03 4.34 15.04
C LEU A 276 -15.06 3.73 16.06
N ALA A 277 -14.41 2.61 15.74
CA ALA A 277 -13.40 2.02 16.61
C ALA A 277 -12.16 2.91 16.74
N LYS A 278 -11.71 3.52 15.63
CA LYS A 278 -10.59 4.47 15.59
C LYS A 278 -10.88 5.73 16.41
N GLU A 279 -12.10 6.27 16.30
CA GLU A 279 -12.55 7.43 17.09
C GLU A 279 -12.54 7.10 18.58
N ARG A 280 -13.12 5.97 19.00
CA ARG A 280 -13.04 5.49 20.39
C ARG A 280 -11.61 5.31 20.89
N MET A 281 -10.71 4.80 20.04
CA MET A 281 -9.29 4.67 20.40
C MET A 281 -8.65 6.05 20.61
N ASN A 282 -8.96 7.02 19.75
CA ASN A 282 -8.44 8.38 19.88
C ASN A 282 -8.98 9.06 21.16
N GLU A 283 -10.26 8.95 21.45
CA GLU A 283 -10.84 9.44 22.71
C GLU A 283 -10.16 8.82 23.94
N ALA A 284 -9.91 7.50 23.93
CA ALA A 284 -9.22 6.83 25.02
C ALA A 284 -7.77 7.31 25.17
N LYS A 285 -7.07 7.56 24.06
CA LYS A 285 -5.71 8.13 24.06
C LYS A 285 -5.69 9.55 24.62
N GLU A 286 -6.66 10.38 24.26
CA GLU A 286 -6.78 11.74 24.81
C GLU A 286 -7.05 11.71 26.31
N LYS A 287 -8.00 10.89 26.77
CA LYS A 287 -8.27 10.67 28.21
C LYS A 287 -7.03 10.18 28.96
N TYR A 288 -6.28 9.24 28.38
CA TYR A 288 -5.03 8.76 28.96
C TYR A 288 -3.99 9.88 29.05
N LYS A 289 -3.84 10.69 27.99
CA LYS A 289 -2.91 11.83 27.96
C LYS A 289 -3.26 12.86 29.03
N GLU A 290 -4.54 13.20 29.19
CA GLU A 290 -5.03 14.13 30.20
C GLU A 290 -4.77 13.60 31.63
N ILE A 291 -5.08 12.34 31.89
CA ILE A 291 -4.78 11.69 33.17
C ILE A 291 -3.27 11.65 33.42
N SER A 292 -2.47 11.32 32.41
CA SER A 292 -1.02 11.29 32.52
C SER A 292 -0.44 12.66 32.83
N SER A 293 -0.94 13.74 32.21
CA SER A 293 -0.55 15.10 32.57
C SER A 293 -0.96 15.45 34.00
N GLY A 294 -2.17 15.07 34.42
CA GLY A 294 -2.64 15.28 35.79
C GLY A 294 -1.83 14.51 36.84
N ILE A 295 -1.37 13.29 36.51
CA ILE A 295 -0.45 12.50 37.36
C ILE A 295 0.91 13.19 37.46
N LEU A 296 1.44 13.70 36.34
CA LEU A 296 2.72 14.42 36.34
C LEU A 296 2.65 15.67 37.23
N GLU A 297 1.56 16.45 37.13
CA GLU A 297 1.35 17.61 37.99
C GLU A 297 1.23 17.24 39.47
N ARG A 298 0.48 16.18 39.81
CA ARG A 298 0.36 15.70 41.20
C ARG A 298 1.69 15.17 41.72
N SER A 299 2.45 14.45 40.91
CA SER A 299 3.80 13.97 41.22
C SER A 299 4.74 15.15 41.50
N GLN A 300 4.70 16.18 40.66
CA GLN A 300 5.50 17.39 40.87
C GLN A 300 5.09 18.15 42.15
N LYS A 301 3.78 18.25 42.44
CA LYS A 301 3.29 18.83 43.70
C LYS A 301 3.76 18.02 44.91
N LEU A 302 3.71 16.70 44.84
CA LEU A 302 4.16 15.82 45.92
C LEU A 302 5.67 15.92 46.15
N GLN A 303 6.47 16.01 45.08
CA GLN A 303 7.91 16.27 45.20
C GLN A 303 8.19 17.61 45.90
N ARG A 304 7.51 18.69 45.50
CA ARG A 304 7.66 20.00 46.16
C ARG A 304 7.32 19.95 47.65
N VAL A 305 6.20 19.31 48.01
CA VAL A 305 5.81 19.14 49.41
C VAL A 305 6.82 18.27 50.17
N SER A 306 7.39 17.24 49.54
CA SER A 306 8.45 16.43 50.13
C SER A 306 9.72 17.25 50.38
N ASP A 307 10.13 18.08 49.41
CA ASP A 307 11.29 18.96 49.54
C ASP A 307 11.07 20.02 50.64
N GLU A 308 9.86 20.60 50.73
CA GLU A 308 9.47 21.52 51.81
C GLU A 308 9.50 20.82 53.19
N LEU A 309 9.04 19.58 53.27
CA LEU A 309 9.07 18.79 54.51
C LEU A 309 10.50 18.48 54.93
N GLU A 310 11.37 18.12 53.98
CA GLU A 310 12.80 17.89 54.25
C GLU A 310 13.51 19.18 54.67
N GLN A 311 13.16 20.33 54.07
CA GLN A 311 13.66 21.63 54.49
C GLN A 311 13.21 21.99 55.92
N ILE A 312 11.94 21.77 56.25
CA ILE A 312 11.42 22.00 57.62
C ILE A 312 12.11 21.05 58.60
N LYS A 313 12.31 19.78 58.23
CA LYS A 313 13.03 18.80 59.05
C LYS A 313 14.47 19.28 59.31
N GLN A 314 15.17 19.75 58.29
CA GLN A 314 16.51 20.32 58.44
C GLN A 314 16.51 21.54 59.36
N GLN A 315 15.54 22.45 59.23
CA GLN A 315 15.41 23.60 60.14
C GLN A 315 15.12 23.18 61.59
N ILE A 316 14.31 22.14 61.78
CA ILE A 316 14.04 21.56 63.10
C ILE A 316 15.32 20.94 63.66
N ASP A 317 16.08 20.20 62.86
CA ASP A 317 17.35 19.60 63.29
C ASP A 317 18.38 20.68 63.61
N GLU A 318 18.52 21.73 62.81
CA GLU A 318 19.38 22.88 63.10
C GLU A 318 18.98 23.63 64.37
N LYS A 319 17.67 23.86 64.58
CA LYS A 319 17.15 24.43 65.82
C LYS A 319 17.34 23.48 67.00
N SER A 320 17.18 22.18 66.80
CA SER A 320 17.40 21.14 67.80
C SER A 320 18.87 21.11 68.21
N LEU A 321 19.80 21.17 67.25
CA LEU A 321 21.23 21.31 67.51
C LEU A 321 21.54 22.63 68.23
N ARG A 322 20.96 23.76 67.81
CA ARG A 322 21.14 25.06 68.50
C ARG A 322 20.56 25.07 69.92
N ASN A 323 19.45 24.37 70.15
CA ASN A 323 18.78 24.30 71.46
C ASN A 323 19.41 23.23 72.37
N SER A 324 19.94 22.16 71.78
CA SER A 324 20.73 21.11 72.44
C SER A 324 22.17 21.55 72.68
N ASP A 325 22.61 22.63 72.02
CA ASP A 325 23.85 23.28 72.36
C ASP A 325 23.69 23.87 73.77
N GLY A 326 24.14 23.11 74.77
CA GLY A 326 24.17 23.56 76.16
C GLY A 326 25.19 24.68 76.38
N VAL A 327 26.00 25.05 75.38
CA VAL A 327 27.05 26.07 75.51
C VAL A 327 26.53 27.45 75.93
N PRO A 328 25.41 28.00 75.42
CA PRO A 328 24.84 29.25 75.93
C PRO A 328 24.42 29.11 77.39
N MET A 329 23.84 27.98 77.78
CA MET A 329 23.47 27.69 79.17
C MET A 329 24.72 27.56 80.06
N LEU A 330 25.79 26.93 79.56
CA LEU A 330 27.08 26.76 80.23
C LEU A 330 27.81 28.09 80.39
N ARG A 331 27.77 28.96 79.37
CA ARG A 331 28.30 30.34 79.43
C ARG A 331 27.54 31.18 80.43
N LEU A 332 26.21 31.07 80.47
CA LEU A 332 25.39 31.78 81.45
C LEU A 332 25.68 31.28 82.87
N LYS A 333 25.84 29.97 83.06
CA LYS A 333 26.28 29.38 84.33
C LYS A 333 27.68 29.85 84.75
N GLN A 334 28.64 29.89 83.83
CA GLN A 334 29.99 30.42 84.09
C GLN A 334 29.99 31.90 84.44
N ALA A 335 29.19 32.72 83.75
CA ALA A 335 29.03 34.13 84.05
C ALA A 335 28.39 34.34 85.44
N LEU A 336 27.37 33.56 85.79
CA LEU A 336 26.78 33.55 87.14
C LEU A 336 27.82 33.21 88.20
N GLN A 337 28.58 32.14 88.01
CA GLN A 337 29.61 31.71 88.96
C GLN A 337 30.73 32.75 89.12
N LYS A 338 31.08 33.44 88.03
CA LYS A 338 32.03 34.56 88.07
C LYS A 338 31.47 35.73 88.89
N ILE A 339 30.22 36.13 88.65
CA ILE A 339 29.56 37.19 89.43
C ILE A 339 29.48 36.82 90.91
N GLU A 340 29.13 35.57 91.25
CA GLU A 340 29.13 35.09 92.64
C GLU A 340 30.52 35.19 93.27
N SER A 341 31.58 34.83 92.55
CA SER A 341 32.94 34.97 93.03
C SER A 341 33.34 36.44 93.24
N GLU A 342 32.96 37.33 92.32
CA GLU A 342 33.22 38.77 92.42
C GLU A 342 32.49 39.37 93.63
N ILE A 343 31.23 38.98 93.88
CA ILE A 343 30.47 39.39 95.08
C ILE A 343 31.19 38.95 96.36
N LEU A 344 31.69 37.71 96.42
CA LEU A 344 32.46 37.24 97.58
C LEU A 344 33.74 38.06 97.80
N THR A 345 34.49 38.34 96.73
CA THR A 345 35.69 39.17 96.84
C THR A 345 35.37 40.58 97.30
N MET A 346 34.28 41.17 96.78
CA MET A 346 33.84 42.51 97.14
C MET A 346 33.38 42.57 98.61
N ASN A 347 32.69 41.53 99.10
CA ASN A 347 32.32 41.41 100.52
C ASN A 347 33.56 41.35 101.42
N VAL A 348 34.58 40.58 101.07
CA VAL A 348 35.85 40.54 101.85
C VAL A 348 36.52 41.91 101.84
N GLN A 349 36.58 42.58 100.69
CA GLN A 349 37.12 43.93 100.58
C GLN A 349 36.36 44.93 101.46
N ILE A 350 35.02 44.88 101.43
CA ILE A 350 34.17 45.70 102.31
C ILE A 350 34.49 45.42 103.77
N SER A 351 34.55 44.15 104.21
CA SER A 351 34.88 43.80 105.60
C SER A 351 36.27 44.28 106.03
N VAL A 352 37.29 44.20 105.15
CA VAL A 352 38.63 44.73 105.45
C VAL A 352 38.61 46.25 105.55
N ILE A 353 37.89 46.93 104.68
CA ILE A 353 37.73 48.39 104.71
C ILE A 353 36.99 48.82 105.98
N GLU A 354 35.91 48.11 106.35
CA GLU A 354 35.17 48.32 107.59
C GLU A 354 36.06 48.12 108.83
N GLN A 355 36.85 47.05 108.88
CA GLN A 355 37.79 46.81 109.97
C GLN A 355 38.90 47.86 110.03
N SER A 356 39.44 48.27 108.88
CA SER A 356 40.43 49.35 108.78
C SER A 356 39.85 50.69 109.25
N LEU A 357 38.61 50.99 108.87
CA LEU A 357 37.89 52.19 109.30
C LEU A 357 37.64 52.17 110.81
N LEU A 358 37.15 51.05 111.36
CA LEU A 358 36.96 50.86 112.79
C LEU A 358 38.28 51.00 113.56
N GLN A 359 39.36 50.40 113.06
CA GLN A 359 40.67 50.50 113.68
C GLN A 359 41.22 51.94 113.62
N SER A 360 40.98 52.67 112.52
CA SER A 360 41.31 54.10 112.41
C SER A 360 40.49 54.94 113.38
N GLN A 361 39.19 54.69 113.51
CA GLN A 361 38.33 55.35 114.50
C GLN A 361 38.76 55.06 115.94
N LEU A 362 39.14 53.82 116.26
CA LEU A 362 39.69 53.44 117.56
C LEU A 362 41.03 54.10 117.83
N LYS A 363 41.95 54.15 116.85
CA LYS A 363 43.22 54.87 116.96
C LYS A 363 43.02 56.37 117.17
N ASN A 364 42.08 56.99 116.45
CA ASN A 364 41.71 58.39 116.65
C ASN A 364 41.12 58.63 118.05
N ARG A 365 40.25 57.74 118.55
CA ARG A 365 39.74 57.83 119.92
C ARG A 365 40.84 57.62 120.97
N ALA A 366 41.76 56.69 120.75
CA ALA A 366 42.90 56.45 121.63
C ALA A 366 43.86 57.65 121.65
N ALA A 367 44.16 58.23 120.49
CA ALA A 367 44.96 59.46 120.37
C ALA A 367 44.28 60.65 121.04
N TYR A 368 42.96 60.79 120.88
CA TYR A 368 42.16 61.81 121.56
C TYR A 368 42.18 61.62 123.08
N ASN A 369 42.01 60.39 123.58
CA ASN A 369 42.09 60.08 125.00
C ASN A 369 43.49 60.29 125.60
N ALA A 370 44.56 59.96 124.85
CA ALA A 370 45.94 60.23 125.26
C ALA A 370 46.22 61.74 125.36
N TYR A 371 45.73 62.53 124.41
CA TYR A 371 45.82 64.00 124.46
C TYR A 371 45.13 64.59 125.71
N PHE A 372 44.00 64.01 126.14
CA PHE A 372 43.32 64.42 127.37
C PHE A 372 43.98 63.91 128.66
N GLN A 373 44.76 62.83 128.62
CA GLN A 373 45.57 62.37 129.76
C GLN A 373 46.82 63.24 129.96
N ASP A 374 47.45 63.72 128.89
CA ASP A 374 48.58 64.67 128.96
C ASP A 374 48.15 66.07 129.43
N LEU A 375 46.87 66.44 129.31
CA LEU A 375 46.32 67.67 129.92
C LEU A 375 45.96 67.53 131.42
N ARG A 376 46.13 66.36 132.03
CA ARG A 376 45.83 66.08 133.46
C ARG A 376 47.05 65.97 134.37
N VAL A 377 48.25 66.30 133.88
CA VAL A 377 49.48 66.46 134.66
C VAL A 377 49.91 67.91 134.54
#